data_AF-A0A0V8HGW3-F1
#
_entry.id   AF-A0A0V8HGW3-F1
#
_cell.length_a   1.000
_cell.length_b   1.000
_cell.length_c   1.000
_cell.angle_alpha   90.00
_cell.angle_beta   90.00
_cell.angle_gamma   90.00
#
_symmetry.space_group_name_H-M   'P 1'
#
loop_
_entity.id
_entity.type
_entity.pdbx_description
1 polymer ?
#
loop_
_entity_poly.entity_id
_entity_poly.type
_entity_poly.pdbx_seq_one_letter_code
_entity_poly.pdbx_strand_id
1 'polypeptide(L)'
;MFKRYLRFNIKLFPLYLGLAFMLMIAIFFGEDGGKFLEEAAIAIVQLSFIVLIPNIVYMFRHRRESGSLIGLLGMIPVIPVPFVLIAILLKVLYV
;
A
#
# COMPACT_ATOMS: atom_id res chain seq x y z
N MET A 1 -11.06 7.89 16.22
CA MET A 1 -9.66 7.70 15.76
C MET A 1 -9.54 7.27 14.31
N PHE A 2 -10.29 6.25 13.87
CA PHE A 2 -10.29 5.79 12.48
C PHE A 2 -10.46 6.95 11.47
N LYS A 3 -11.39 7.90 11.73
CA LYS A 3 -11.56 9.12 10.90
C LYS A 3 -10.32 10.04 10.78
N ARG A 4 -9.39 10.04 11.75
CA ARG A 4 -8.13 10.83 11.69
C ARG A 4 -7.07 10.09 10.87
N TYR A 5 -6.89 8.80 11.13
CA TYR A 5 -6.01 7.92 10.34
C TYR A 5 -6.48 7.79 8.89
N LEU A 6 -7.79 7.73 8.66
CA LEU A 6 -8.39 7.74 7.33
C LEU A 6 -8.11 9.05 6.61
N ARG A 7 -8.29 10.21 7.27
CA ARG A 7 -7.91 11.52 6.69
C ARG A 7 -6.42 11.61 6.38
N PHE A 8 -5.57 11.05 7.23
CA PHE A 8 -4.13 10.96 6.97
C PHE A 8 -3.83 10.08 5.76
N ASN A 9 -4.47 8.92 5.65
CA ASN A 9 -4.31 8.01 4.50
C ASN A 9 -4.88 8.61 3.20
N ILE A 10 -5.96 9.40 3.26
CA ILE A 10 -6.46 10.19 2.13
C ILE A 10 -5.42 11.24 1.71
N LYS A 11 -4.72 11.89 2.65
CA LYS A 11 -3.61 12.81 2.31
C LYS A 11 -2.41 12.08 1.73
N LEU A 12 -2.19 10.82 2.11
CA LEU A 12 -1.18 9.95 1.51
C LEU A 12 -1.61 9.40 0.14
N PHE A 13 -2.88 9.56 -0.26
CA PHE A 13 -3.40 9.01 -1.51
C PHE A 13 -2.56 9.33 -2.76
N PRO A 14 -2.00 10.55 -2.95
CA PRO A 14 -1.09 10.82 -4.06
C PRO A 14 0.17 9.93 -4.05
N LEU A 15 0.70 9.61 -2.87
CA LEU A 15 1.81 8.65 -2.73
C LEU A 15 1.35 7.24 -3.12
N TYR A 16 0.18 6.80 -2.66
CA TYR A 16 -0.39 5.51 -3.08
C TYR A 16 -0.54 5.43 -4.61
N LEU A 17 -1.04 6.48 -5.24
CA LEU A 17 -1.16 6.56 -6.71
C LEU A 17 0.20 6.49 -7.40
N GLY A 18 1.20 7.25 -6.93
CA GLY A 18 2.54 7.21 -7.51
C GLY A 18 3.19 5.83 -7.41
N LEU A 19 3.07 5.19 -6.24
CA LEU A 19 3.58 3.84 -6.00
C LEU A 19 2.82 2.78 -6.80
N ALA A 20 1.51 2.93 -6.95
CA ALA A 20 0.70 2.09 -7.81
C ALA A 20 1.11 2.22 -9.29
N PHE A 21 1.39 3.44 -9.77
CA PHE A 21 1.93 3.64 -11.12
C PHE A 21 3.31 2.98 -11.30
N MET A 22 4.19 3.09 -10.30
CA MET A 22 5.47 2.38 -10.32
C MET A 22 5.28 0.86 -10.37
N LEU A 23 4.31 0.30 -9.63
CA LEU A 23 3.95 -1.11 -9.70
C LEU A 23 3.50 -1.50 -11.11
N MET A 24 2.62 -0.70 -11.73
CA MET A 24 2.17 -0.96 -13.09
C MET A 24 3.34 -0.96 -14.07
N ILE A 25 4.24 0.02 -13.99
CA ILE A 25 5.44 0.09 -14.85
C ILE A 25 6.33 -1.12 -14.62
N ALA A 26 6.63 -1.47 -13.36
CA ALA A 26 7.46 -2.62 -13.04
C ALA A 26 6.88 -3.93 -13.61
N ILE A 27 5.56 -4.10 -13.54
CA ILE A 27 4.87 -5.27 -14.08
C ILE A 27 4.84 -5.25 -15.62
N PHE A 28 4.59 -4.11 -16.25
CA PHE A 28 4.57 -3.98 -17.72
C PHE A 28 5.93 -4.23 -18.36
N PHE A 29 7.01 -3.83 -17.69
CA PHE A 29 8.39 -4.00 -18.17
C PHE A 29 9.06 -5.26 -17.61
N GLY A 30 8.39 -6.03 -16.75
CA GLY A 30 8.88 -7.30 -16.22
C GLY A 30 8.99 -8.34 -17.34
N GLU A 31 10.15 -8.98 -17.44
CA GLU A 31 10.40 -10.03 -18.42
C GLU A 31 9.71 -11.33 -18.00
N ASP A 32 8.94 -11.91 -18.93
CA ASP A 32 8.20 -13.17 -18.82
C ASP A 32 7.02 -13.22 -17.84
N GLY A 33 5.80 -13.24 -18.40
CA GLY A 33 4.53 -13.42 -17.67
C GLY A 33 4.41 -14.69 -16.82
N GLY A 34 5.38 -15.60 -16.88
CA GLY A 34 5.51 -16.77 -16.02
C GLY A 34 5.81 -16.44 -14.56
N LYS A 35 6.43 -15.29 -14.27
CA LYS A 35 6.76 -14.85 -12.89
C LYS A 35 5.89 -13.72 -12.35
N PHE A 36 4.85 -13.33 -13.10
CA PHE A 36 3.97 -12.21 -12.75
C PHE A 36 3.50 -12.20 -11.28
N LEU A 37 3.02 -13.34 -10.77
CA LEU A 37 2.48 -13.42 -9.42
C LEU A 37 3.55 -13.22 -8.34
N GLU A 38 4.75 -13.72 -8.57
CA GLU A 38 5.88 -13.60 -7.64
C GLU A 38 6.37 -12.15 -7.58
N GLU A 39 6.58 -11.54 -8.76
CA GLU A 39 7.04 -10.16 -8.86
C GLU A 39 6.01 -9.17 -8.32
N ALA A 40 4.72 -9.37 -8.63
CA ALA A 40 3.65 -8.57 -8.09
C ALA A 40 3.56 -8.70 -6.56
N ALA A 41 3.68 -9.92 -6.01
CA ALA A 41 3.66 -10.13 -4.57
C ALA A 41 4.83 -9.42 -3.86
N ILE A 42 6.06 -9.55 -4.39
CA ILE A 42 7.24 -8.88 -3.84
C ILE A 42 7.06 -7.36 -3.88
N ALA A 43 6.60 -6.82 -5.01
CA ALA A 43 6.40 -5.38 -5.17
C ALA A 43 5.29 -4.87 -4.23
N ILE A 44 4.17 -5.58 -4.08
CA ILE A 44 3.10 -5.22 -3.13
C ILE A 44 3.64 -5.15 -1.70
N VAL A 45 4.47 -6.11 -1.28
CA VAL A 45 5.09 -6.12 0.05
C VAL A 45 6.01 -4.91 0.23
N GLN A 46 6.91 -4.65 -0.73
CA GLN A 46 7.81 -3.49 -0.68
C GLN A 46 7.05 -2.17 -0.60
N LEU A 47 6.03 -1.99 -1.44
CA LEU A 47 5.19 -0.79 -1.45
C LEU A 47 4.42 -0.62 -0.15
N SER A 48 3.91 -1.72 0.41
CA SER A 48 3.23 -1.71 1.71
C SER A 48 4.17 -1.25 2.83
N PHE A 49 5.44 -1.69 2.82
CA PHE A 49 6.46 -1.22 3.77
C PHE A 49 6.74 0.29 3.63
N ILE A 50 6.90 0.79 2.40
CA ILE A 50 7.13 2.21 2.14
C ILE A 50 5.99 3.07 2.71
N VAL A 51 4.74 2.62 2.54
CA VAL A 51 3.55 3.30 3.06
C VAL A 51 3.37 3.12 4.57
N LEU A 52 3.89 2.03 5.14
CA LEU A 52 3.84 1.80 6.57
C LEU A 52 4.68 2.84 7.34
N ILE A 53 5.82 3.28 6.79
CA ILE A 53 6.71 4.28 7.39
C ILE A 53 5.96 5.57 7.81
N PRO A 54 5.26 6.29 6.91
CA PRO A 54 4.54 7.49 7.30
C PRO A 54 3.40 7.21 8.29
N ASN A 55 2.77 6.03 8.25
CA ASN A 55 1.77 5.62 9.24
C ASN A 55 2.37 5.41 10.64
N ILE A 56 3.55 4.79 10.72
CA ILE A 56 4.32 4.64 11.97
C ILE A 56 4.74 6.02 12.50
N VAL A 57 5.28 6.89 11.64
CA VAL A 57 5.66 8.27 12.02
C VAL A 57 4.45 9.03 12.57
N TYR A 58 3.29 8.93 11.92
CA TYR A 58 2.06 9.53 12.38
C TYR A 58 1.64 9.00 13.77
N MET A 59 1.73 7.69 13.98
CA MET A 59 1.47 7.06 15.28
C MET A 59 2.38 7.64 16.37
N PHE A 60 3.70 7.69 16.13
CA PHE A 60 4.65 8.21 17.12
C PHE A 60 4.36 9.66 17.50
N ARG A 61 3.99 10.51 16.53
CA ARG A 61 3.60 11.90 16.77
C ARG A 61 2.32 12.03 17.60
N HIS A 62 1.41 11.06 17.51
CA HIS A 62 0.13 11.07 18.22
C HIS A 62 0.05 10.01 19.33
N ARG A 63 1.21 9.53 19.84
CA ARG A 63 1.29 8.43 20.82
C ARG A 63 0.57 8.72 22.15
N ARG A 64 0.39 10.00 22.48
CA ARG A 64 -0.32 10.44 23.70
C ARG A 64 -1.84 10.31 23.56
N GLU A 65 -2.37 10.06 22.36
CA GLU A 65 -3.77 9.76 22.16
C GLU A 65 -4.03 8.28 22.48
N SER A 66 -4.86 8.02 23.50
CA SER A 66 -5.25 6.67 23.93
C SER A 66 -5.81 5.85 22.75
N GLY A 67 -5.13 4.79 22.33
CA GLY A 67 -5.55 3.92 21.22
C GLY A 67 -4.83 4.14 19.88
N SER A 68 -3.78 4.96 19.80
CA SER A 68 -3.01 5.20 18.57
C SER A 68 -2.41 3.92 17.96
N LEU A 69 -2.02 2.97 18.80
CA LEU A 69 -1.42 1.68 18.42
C LEU A 69 -2.47 0.70 17.86
N ILE A 70 -3.66 0.65 18.48
CA ILE A 70 -4.81 -0.12 17.98
C ILE A 70 -5.26 0.43 16.61
N GLY A 71 -5.26 1.76 16.46
CA GLY A 71 -5.54 2.41 15.18
C GLY A 71 -4.55 2.06 14.08
N LEU A 72 -3.25 1.96 14.40
CA LEU A 72 -2.23 1.52 13.44
C LEU A 72 -2.43 0.05 13.04
N LEU A 73 -2.58 -0.84 14.02
CA LEU A 73 -2.77 -2.27 13.78
C LEU A 73 -3.99 -2.56 12.89
N GLY A 74 -5.08 -1.80 13.06
CA GLY A 74 -6.26 -1.91 12.19
C GLY A 74 -6.05 -1.41 10.75
N MET A 75 -5.03 -0.58 10.50
CA MET A 75 -4.75 -0.03 9.16
C MET A 75 -3.73 -0.88 8.39
N ILE A 76 -2.84 -1.60 9.07
CA ILE A 76 -1.85 -2.50 8.43
C ILE A 76 -2.47 -3.41 7.35
N PRO A 77 -3.57 -4.14 7.61
CA PRO A 77 -4.17 -5.02 6.58
C PRO A 77 -4.86 -4.24 5.45
N VAL A 78 -5.16 -2.95 5.65
CA VAL A 78 -5.83 -2.11 4.64
C VAL A 78 -4.82 -1.50 3.65
N ILE A 79 -3.58 -1.25 4.08
CA ILE A 79 -2.51 -0.68 3.26
C ILE A 79 -2.25 -1.47 1.95
N PRO A 80 -2.15 -2.81 1.95
CA PRO A 80 -1.87 -3.56 0.72
C PRO A 80 -3.05 -3.62 -0.25
N VAL A 81 -4.29 -3.38 0.21
CA VAL A 81 -5.53 -3.60 -0.57
C VAL A 81 -5.51 -2.89 -1.93
N PRO A 82 -5.16 -1.59 -2.04
CA PRO A 82 -5.13 -0.91 -3.33
C PRO A 82 -4.14 -1.54 -4.32
N PHE A 83 -2.96 -1.97 -3.84
CA PHE A 83 -1.94 -2.58 -4.70
C PHE A 83 -2.37 -3.97 -5.18
N VAL A 84 -3.02 -4.75 -4.31
CA VAL A 84 -3.60 -6.05 -4.67
C VAL A 84 -4.69 -5.89 -5.73
N LEU A 85 -5.59 -4.92 -5.58
CA LEU A 85 -6.65 -4.65 -6.56
C LEU A 85 -6.07 -4.31 -7.94
N ILE A 86 -5.00 -3.49 -7.98
CA ILE A 86 -4.33 -3.12 -9.22
C ILE A 86 -3.63 -4.32 -9.86
N ALA A 87 -2.94 -5.14 -9.06
CA ALA A 87 -2.30 -6.35 -9.58
C ALA A 87 -3.31 -7.34 -10.18
N ILE A 88 -4.48 -7.52 -9.53
CA ILE A 88 -5.57 -8.34 -10.07
C ILE A 88 -6.11 -7.75 -11.36
N LEU A 89 -6.36 -6.43 -11.41
CA LEU A 89 -6.85 -5.75 -12.60
C LEU A 89 -5.88 -5.94 -13.78
N LEU A 90 -4.59 -5.74 -13.55
CA LEU A 90 -3.56 -5.99 -14.55
C LEU A 90 -3.55 -7.44 -15.02
N LYS A 91 -3.67 -8.41 -14.10
CA LYS A 91 -3.71 -9.83 -14.46
C LYS A 91 -4.88 -10.16 -15.39
N VAL A 92 -6.04 -9.54 -15.20
CA VAL A 92 -7.24 -9.74 -16.04
C VAL A 92 -7.12 -9.02 -17.40
N LEU A 93 -6.40 -7.90 -17.46
CA LEU A 93 -6.25 -7.12 -18.69
C LEU A 93 -5.13 -7.63 -19.61
N TYR A 94 -4.12 -8.29 -19.06
CA TYR A 94 -2.91 -8.72 -19.78
C TYR A 94 -2.83 -10.23 -20.08
N VAL A 95 -3.75 -11.03 -19.54
CA VAL A 95 -3.91 -12.46 -19.81
C VAL A 95 -5.21 -12.67 -20.55
#